data_AF-A0A835W876-F1
#
_entry.id   AF-A0A835W876-F1
#
_cell.length_a   1.000
_cell.length_b   1.000
_cell.length_c   1.000
_cell.angle_alpha   90.00
_cell.angle_beta   90.00
_cell.angle_gamma   90.00
#
_symmetry.space_group_name_H-M   'P 1'
#
loop_
_entity.id
_entity.type
_entity.pdbx_description
1 polymer ?
#
loop_
_entity_poly.entity_id
_entity_poly.type
_entity_poly.pdbx_seq_one_letter_code
_entity_poly.pdbx_strand_id
1 'polypeptide(L)'
;MDPTQLLIVVAIAVVLVGLLIARQFSDYKQQVAQLDPKKAKKPREFGVYTVEEVAKHNNRDDAWIIVQHKETKEWRVYDVTDYVDEHPGGESILAHVGSDATEGVYGPQHPVTTFLLMDEYCIGKLAAGEEAAFQKSQ
;
A
#
# COMPACT_ATOMS: atom_id res chain seq x y z
N MET A 1 26.65 47.55 15.21
CA MET A 1 26.08 47.24 13.88
C MET A 1 25.21 48.42 13.50
N ASP A 2 25.44 49.04 12.35
CA ASP A 2 24.67 50.19 11.87
C ASP A 2 23.22 49.77 11.57
N PRO A 3 22.18 50.52 12.01
CA PRO A 3 20.78 50.25 11.68
C PRO A 3 20.54 49.99 10.19
N THR A 4 21.28 50.67 9.32
CA THR A 4 21.22 50.51 7.86
C THR A 4 21.71 49.12 7.43
N GLN A 5 22.78 48.62 8.06
CA GLN A 5 23.32 47.29 7.80
C GLN A 5 22.36 46.19 8.27
N LEU A 6 21.67 46.39 9.40
CA LEU A 6 20.67 45.44 9.90
C LEU A 6 19.48 45.32 8.94
N LEU A 7 18.99 46.44 8.39
CA LEU A 7 17.89 46.44 7.42
C LEU A 7 18.26 45.71 6.11
N ILE A 8 19.49 45.90 5.63
CA ILE A 8 19.99 45.22 4.43
C ILE A 8 20.05 43.70 4.65
N VAL A 9 20.59 43.25 5.79
CA VAL A 9 20.68 41.81 6.12
C VAL A 9 19.30 41.17 6.22
N VAL A 10 18.33 41.83 6.85
CA VAL A 10 16.95 41.33 6.95
C VAL A 10 16.29 41.25 5.57
N ALA A 11 16.46 42.28 4.72
CA ALA A 11 15.91 42.26 3.37
C ALA A 11 16.49 41.11 2.52
N ILE A 12 17.80 40.87 2.62
CA ILE A 12 18.46 39.74 1.94
C ILE A 12 17.91 38.41 2.47
N ALA A 13 17.78 38.25 3.78
CA ALA A 13 17.26 37.02 4.37
C ALA A 13 15.82 36.72 3.91
N VAL A 14 14.95 37.74 3.85
CA VAL A 14 13.57 37.58 3.36
C VAL A 14 13.53 37.17 1.89
N VAL A 15 14.37 37.79 1.05
CA VAL A 15 14.48 37.42 -0.37
C VAL A 15 15.00 35.99 -0.53
N LEU A 16 16.02 35.59 0.22
CA LEU A 16 16.57 34.24 0.19
C LEU A 16 15.54 33.20 0.63
N VAL A 17 14.81 33.44 1.72
CA VAL A 17 13.73 32.55 2.17
C VAL A 17 12.61 32.46 1.12
N GLY A 18 12.23 33.59 0.52
CA GLY A 18 11.26 33.62 -0.57
C GLY A 18 11.70 32.79 -1.78
N LEU A 19 12.98 32.88 -2.17
CA LEU A 19 13.57 32.07 -3.25
C LEU A 19 13.62 30.58 -2.90
N LEU A 20 13.93 30.23 -1.65
CA LEU A 20 13.94 28.83 -1.19
C LEU A 20 12.52 28.24 -1.22
N ILE A 21 11.51 28.97 -0.74
CA ILE A 21 10.11 28.55 -0.80
C ILE A 21 9.63 28.42 -2.25
N ALA A 22 9.95 29.39 -3.10
CA ALA A 22 9.59 29.34 -4.52
C ALA A 22 10.22 28.13 -5.23
N ARG A 23 11.48 27.82 -4.92
CA ARG A 23 12.17 26.63 -5.43
C ARG A 23 11.49 25.35 -4.94
N GLN A 24 11.20 25.24 -3.65
CA GLN A 24 10.53 24.08 -3.09
C GLN A 24 9.12 23.87 -3.68
N PHE A 25 8.38 24.96 -3.92
CA PHE A 25 7.07 24.89 -4.57
C PHE A 25 7.18 24.47 -6.04
N SER A 26 8.20 24.95 -6.76
CA SER A 26 8.49 24.52 -8.13
C SER A 26 8.83 23.03 -8.20
N ASP A 27 9.71 22.57 -7.31
CA ASP A 27 10.11 21.16 -7.22
C ASP A 27 8.89 20.28 -6.90
N TYR A 28 8.05 20.68 -5.94
CA TYR A 28 6.77 20.02 -5.63
C TYR A 28 5.86 19.92 -6.86
N LYS A 29 5.67 21.04 -7.59
CA LYS A 29 4.82 21.08 -8.79
C LYS A 29 5.33 20.16 -9.90
N GLN A 30 6.65 20.06 -10.08
CA GLN A 30 7.23 19.13 -11.05
C GLN A 30 7.05 17.67 -10.62
N GLN A 31 7.20 17.38 -9.32
CA GLN A 31 7.03 16.03 -8.79
C GLN A 31 5.60 15.52 -9.01
N VAL A 32 4.58 16.34 -8.70
CA VAL A 32 3.17 15.95 -8.93
C VAL A 32 2.80 15.85 -10.40
N ALA A 33 3.46 16.60 -11.29
CA ALA A 33 3.24 16.52 -12.74
C ALA A 33 3.83 15.23 -13.35
N GLN A 34 4.80 14.60 -12.68
CA GLN A 34 5.37 13.31 -13.09
C GLN A 34 4.61 12.11 -12.54
N LEU A 35 3.64 12.31 -11.64
CA LEU A 35 2.76 11.23 -11.20
C LEU A 35 1.85 10.81 -12.37
N ASP A 36 1.90 9.54 -12.75
CA ASP A 36 1.03 9.01 -13.79
C ASP A 36 -0.40 8.83 -13.23
N PRO A 37 -1.39 9.62 -13.68
CA PRO A 37 -2.76 9.50 -13.22
C PRO A 37 -3.40 8.15 -13.59
N LYS A 38 -2.83 7.40 -14.56
CA LYS A 38 -3.30 6.05 -14.92
C LYS A 38 -2.81 4.97 -13.95
N LYS A 39 -1.75 5.25 -13.18
CA LYS A 39 -1.27 4.37 -12.10
C LYS A 39 -1.91 4.69 -10.75
N ALA A 40 -2.76 5.72 -10.66
CA ALA A 40 -3.52 5.98 -9.45
C ALA A 40 -4.49 4.81 -9.20
N LYS A 41 -4.15 3.94 -8.24
CA LYS A 41 -5.02 2.84 -7.81
C LYS A 41 -6.36 3.42 -7.37
N LYS A 42 -7.46 2.83 -7.85
CA LYS A 42 -8.79 3.23 -7.41
C LYS A 42 -8.91 3.02 -5.89
N PRO A 43 -9.61 3.92 -5.16
CA PRO A 43 -9.99 3.65 -3.78
C PRO A 43 -10.75 2.33 -3.72
N ARG A 44 -10.28 1.42 -2.88
CA ARG A 44 -10.90 0.12 -2.67
C ARG A 44 -11.91 0.26 -1.54
N GLU A 45 -13.16 -0.07 -1.80
CA GLU A 45 -14.17 -0.07 -0.74
C GLU A 45 -13.89 -1.21 0.22
N PHE A 46 -13.96 -0.92 1.53
CA PHE A 46 -13.74 -1.93 2.56
C PHE A 46 -15.01 -2.77 2.74
N GLY A 47 -14.91 -4.06 2.43
CA GLY A 47 -16.00 -5.03 2.47
C GLY A 47 -15.85 -6.12 3.54
N VAL A 48 -16.83 -7.02 3.58
CA VAL A 48 -16.85 -8.23 4.40
C VAL A 48 -17.12 -9.42 3.48
N TYR A 49 -16.24 -10.42 3.50
CA TYR A 49 -16.24 -11.53 2.54
C TYR A 49 -16.27 -12.89 3.23
N THR A 50 -16.86 -13.90 2.60
CA THR A 50 -16.74 -15.30 3.06
C THR A 50 -15.57 -15.99 2.39
N VAL A 51 -15.13 -17.12 2.92
CA VAL A 51 -14.04 -17.90 2.30
C VAL A 51 -14.44 -18.38 0.91
N GLU A 52 -15.70 -18.78 0.73
CA GLU A 52 -16.20 -19.25 -0.58
C GLU A 52 -16.27 -18.13 -1.61
N GLU A 53 -16.50 -16.88 -1.18
CA GLU A 53 -16.41 -15.74 -2.07
C GLU A 53 -14.97 -15.54 -2.52
N VAL A 54 -14.03 -15.46 -1.59
CA VAL A 54 -12.61 -15.28 -1.92
C VAL A 54 -12.09 -16.41 -2.82
N ALA A 55 -12.53 -17.66 -2.61
CA ALA A 55 -12.15 -18.81 -3.41
C ALA A 55 -12.53 -18.72 -4.91
N LYS A 56 -13.47 -17.85 -5.28
CA LYS A 56 -13.83 -17.58 -6.68
C LYS A 56 -12.76 -16.74 -7.40
N HIS A 57 -11.98 -15.96 -6.65
CA HIS A 57 -10.97 -15.04 -7.13
C HIS A 57 -9.58 -15.69 -7.06
N ASN A 58 -9.35 -16.68 -7.93
CA ASN A 58 -8.24 -17.62 -7.86
C ASN A 58 -7.37 -17.70 -9.13
N ASN A 59 -7.40 -16.69 -9.97
CA ASN A 59 -6.64 -16.68 -11.23
C ASN A 59 -5.87 -15.36 -11.40
N ARG A 60 -4.98 -15.31 -12.39
CA ARG A 60 -4.09 -14.15 -12.61
C ARG A 60 -4.84 -12.82 -12.78
N ASP A 61 -5.95 -12.84 -13.51
CA ASP A 61 -6.71 -11.64 -13.85
C ASP A 61 -7.80 -11.33 -12.81
N ASP A 62 -7.90 -12.14 -11.76
CA ASP A 62 -8.82 -12.01 -10.64
C ASP A 62 -8.27 -12.77 -9.42
N ALA A 63 -7.33 -12.13 -8.70
CA ALA A 63 -6.43 -12.74 -7.75
C ALA A 63 -6.64 -12.17 -6.34
N TRP A 64 -7.38 -12.87 -5.49
CA TRP A 64 -7.54 -12.45 -4.09
C TRP A 64 -6.82 -13.40 -3.14
N ILE A 65 -6.37 -12.88 -2.00
CA ILE A 65 -5.73 -13.67 -0.95
C ILE A 65 -6.30 -13.32 0.42
N ILE A 66 -6.24 -14.29 1.31
CA ILE A 66 -6.57 -14.14 2.73
C ILE A 66 -5.26 -14.13 3.51
N VAL A 67 -5.08 -13.17 4.41
CA VAL A 67 -3.91 -13.14 5.30
C VAL A 67 -4.36 -12.83 6.73
N GLN A 68 -3.93 -13.67 7.67
CA GLN A 68 -4.04 -13.41 9.09
C GLN A 68 -2.86 -12.57 9.56
N HIS A 69 -3.14 -11.42 10.15
CA HIS A 69 -2.11 -10.61 10.78
C HIS A 69 -1.59 -11.32 12.05
N LYS A 70 -0.28 -11.57 12.15
CA LYS A 70 0.28 -12.45 13.19
C LYS A 70 0.15 -11.88 14.61
N GLU A 71 0.15 -10.56 14.77
CA GLU A 71 0.03 -9.88 16.07
C GLU A 71 -1.43 -9.68 16.49
N THR A 72 -2.27 -9.16 15.60
CA THR A 72 -3.67 -8.80 15.91
C THR A 72 -4.62 -9.98 15.75
N LYS A 73 -4.19 -11.04 15.05
CA LYS A 73 -4.98 -12.22 14.69
C LYS A 73 -6.19 -11.93 13.81
N GLU A 74 -6.29 -10.72 13.28
CA GLU A 74 -7.34 -10.32 12.34
C GLU A 74 -7.11 -10.95 10.97
N TRP A 75 -8.18 -11.44 10.36
CA TRP A 75 -8.18 -11.93 8.99
C TRP A 75 -8.57 -10.81 8.03
N ARG A 76 -7.69 -10.53 7.06
CA ARG A 76 -7.93 -9.53 6.01
C ARG A 76 -7.93 -10.18 4.64
N VAL A 77 -8.68 -9.56 3.74
CA VAL A 77 -8.81 -9.96 2.34
C VAL A 77 -8.17 -8.90 1.48
N TYR A 78 -7.34 -9.34 0.54
CA TYR A 78 -6.56 -8.48 -0.34
C TYR A 78 -6.80 -8.86 -1.79
N ASP A 79 -7.04 -7.88 -2.64
CA ASP A 79 -7.11 -8.08 -4.09
C ASP A 79 -5.75 -7.75 -4.72
N VAL A 80 -4.97 -8.75 -5.06
CA VAL A 80 -3.62 -8.55 -5.60
C VAL A 80 -3.57 -8.58 -7.13
N THR A 81 -4.73 -8.51 -7.81
CA THR A 81 -4.84 -8.62 -9.27
C THR A 81 -3.88 -7.70 -10.01
N ASP A 82 -3.91 -6.41 -9.71
CA ASP A 82 -3.04 -5.41 -10.36
C ASP A 82 -1.56 -5.53 -9.94
N TYR A 83 -1.24 -6.36 -8.95
CA TYR A 83 0.12 -6.55 -8.44
C TYR A 83 0.79 -7.82 -8.94
N VAL A 84 0.04 -8.77 -9.49
CA VAL A 84 0.56 -10.10 -9.86
C VAL A 84 1.81 -9.97 -10.73
N ASP A 85 1.79 -9.11 -11.74
CA ASP A 85 2.91 -8.92 -12.67
C ASP A 85 4.04 -8.03 -12.13
N GLU A 86 3.78 -7.27 -11.04
CA GLU A 86 4.79 -6.45 -10.36
C GLU A 86 5.46 -7.21 -9.20
N HIS A 87 4.99 -8.42 -8.86
CA HIS A 87 5.50 -9.19 -7.74
C HIS A 87 6.95 -9.63 -7.95
N PRO A 88 7.91 -9.25 -7.07
CA PRO A 88 9.32 -9.64 -7.22
C PRO A 88 9.58 -11.15 -7.18
N GLY A 89 8.70 -11.91 -6.52
CA GLY A 89 8.75 -13.37 -6.50
C GLY A 89 8.14 -14.05 -7.73
N GLY A 90 7.68 -13.28 -8.73
CA GLY A 90 7.02 -13.77 -9.94
C GLY A 90 5.75 -14.57 -9.63
N GLU A 91 5.54 -15.65 -10.38
CA GLU A 91 4.35 -16.53 -10.28
C GLU A 91 4.10 -17.14 -8.90
N SER A 92 5.06 -17.07 -7.96
CA SER A 92 4.86 -17.57 -6.59
C SER A 92 3.69 -16.91 -5.86
N ILE A 93 3.28 -15.69 -6.27
CA ILE A 93 2.07 -15.04 -5.74
C ILE A 93 0.79 -15.83 -6.05
N LEU A 94 0.79 -16.60 -7.15
CA LEU A 94 -0.37 -17.38 -7.57
C LEU A 94 -0.52 -18.71 -6.82
N ALA A 95 0.42 -19.08 -5.94
CA ALA A 95 0.34 -20.33 -5.20
C ALA A 95 -0.83 -20.37 -4.21
N HIS A 96 -1.29 -19.20 -3.75
CA HIS A 96 -2.28 -19.07 -2.68
C HIS A 96 -3.49 -18.20 -3.04
N VAL A 97 -3.62 -17.76 -4.30
CA VAL A 97 -4.81 -17.01 -4.73
C VAL A 97 -6.09 -17.84 -4.55
N GLY A 98 -7.15 -17.19 -4.10
CA GLY A 98 -8.39 -17.79 -3.62
C GLY A 98 -8.31 -18.41 -2.24
N SER A 99 -7.21 -18.27 -1.49
CA SER A 99 -6.99 -19.00 -0.23
C SER A 99 -6.09 -18.27 0.78
N ASP A 100 -5.62 -19.01 1.80
CA ASP A 100 -4.71 -18.51 2.83
C ASP A 100 -3.30 -18.35 2.27
N ALA A 101 -2.80 -17.11 2.29
CA ALA A 101 -1.44 -16.78 1.92
C ALA A 101 -0.57 -16.39 3.13
N THR A 102 -1.03 -16.57 4.37
CA THR A 102 -0.38 -16.07 5.59
C THR A 102 1.08 -16.52 5.69
N GLU A 103 1.36 -17.83 5.58
CA GLU A 103 2.74 -18.30 5.69
C GLU A 103 3.60 -17.91 4.47
N GLY A 104 2.99 -17.81 3.29
CA GLY A 104 3.67 -17.30 2.09
C GLY A 104 4.08 -15.82 2.24
N VAL A 105 3.20 -15.00 2.81
CA VAL A 105 3.45 -13.57 3.06
C VAL A 105 4.46 -13.36 4.19
N TYR A 106 4.36 -14.10 5.28
CA TYR A 106 5.30 -13.98 6.42
C TYR A 106 6.60 -14.77 6.24
N GLY A 107 6.83 -15.37 5.07
CA GLY A 107 8.05 -16.12 4.77
C GLY A 107 9.30 -15.23 4.74
N PRO A 108 10.50 -15.83 4.85
CA PRO A 108 11.77 -15.10 4.91
C PRO A 108 12.10 -14.27 3.67
N GLN A 109 11.40 -14.51 2.55
CA GLN A 109 11.53 -13.75 1.32
C GLN A 109 10.96 -12.33 1.40
N HIS A 110 10.09 -12.04 2.37
CA HIS A 110 9.43 -10.74 2.48
C HIS A 110 10.03 -9.88 3.61
N PRO A 111 10.51 -8.67 3.33
CA PRO A 111 10.88 -7.73 4.38
C PRO A 111 9.63 -7.21 5.10
N VAL A 112 9.80 -6.67 6.32
CA VAL A 112 8.70 -6.07 7.10
C VAL A 112 8.00 -4.91 6.39
N THR A 113 8.65 -4.26 5.43
CA THR A 113 8.05 -3.20 4.61
C THR A 113 6.97 -3.73 3.65
N THR A 114 6.91 -5.04 3.40
CA THR A 114 5.89 -5.67 2.55
C THR A 114 4.48 -5.37 3.06
N PHE A 115 4.29 -5.34 4.38
CA PHE A 115 2.99 -5.07 4.99
C PHE A 115 2.50 -3.63 4.75
N LEU A 116 3.41 -2.67 4.56
CA LEU A 116 3.04 -1.29 4.18
C LEU A 116 2.44 -1.23 2.78
N LEU A 117 2.96 -2.04 1.86
CA LEU A 117 2.44 -2.15 0.50
C LEU A 117 1.13 -2.96 0.47
N MET A 118 1.02 -4.00 1.29
CA MET A 118 -0.19 -4.84 1.35
C MET A 118 -1.43 -4.06 1.75
N ASP A 119 -1.29 -3.05 2.63
CA ASP A 119 -2.42 -2.21 3.03
C ASP A 119 -3.07 -1.48 1.84
N GLU A 120 -2.31 -1.19 0.77
CA GLU A 120 -2.86 -0.62 -0.48
C GLU A 120 -3.78 -1.61 -1.22
N TYR A 121 -3.61 -2.90 -0.97
CA TYR A 121 -4.38 -3.98 -1.61
C TYR A 121 -5.50 -4.51 -0.73
N CYS A 122 -5.62 -4.06 0.51
CA CYS A 122 -6.65 -4.50 1.45
C CYS A 122 -8.04 -4.06 0.96
N ILE A 123 -8.92 -5.03 0.71
CA ILE A 123 -10.32 -4.79 0.30
C ILE A 123 -11.31 -5.07 1.41
N GLY A 124 -10.89 -5.63 2.56
CA GLY A 124 -11.81 -5.93 3.63
C GLY A 124 -11.32 -6.98 4.63
N LYS A 125 -12.29 -7.61 5.29
CA LYS A 125 -12.07 -8.69 6.26
C LYS A 125 -13.00 -9.87 6.01
N LEU A 126 -12.71 -11.00 6.65
CA LEU A 126 -13.62 -12.14 6.62
C LEU A 126 -14.89 -11.87 7.44
N ALA A 127 -15.99 -12.51 7.05
CA ALA A 127 -17.24 -12.49 7.79
C ALA A 127 -17.09 -13.17 9.15
N ALA A 128 -17.85 -12.69 10.14
CA ALA A 128 -17.80 -13.25 11.49
C ALA A 128 -18.16 -14.75 11.47
N GLY A 129 -17.31 -15.58 12.08
CA GLY A 129 -17.49 -17.03 12.13
C GLY A 129 -16.73 -17.82 11.06
N GLU A 130 -16.39 -17.18 9.93
CA GLU A 130 -15.57 -17.80 8.87
C GLU A 130 -14.14 -18.04 9.36
N GLU A 131 -13.63 -17.14 10.19
CA GLU A 131 -12.26 -17.15 10.76
C GLU A 131 -11.94 -18.46 11.49
N ALA A 132 -12.94 -19.04 12.17
CA ALA A 132 -12.81 -20.28 12.94
C ALA A 132 -13.08 -21.53 12.10
N ALA A 133 -13.85 -21.42 11.01
CA ALA A 133 -14.07 -22.51 10.06
C ALA A 133 -12.84 -22.69 9.16
N PHE A 134 -12.24 -21.58 8.73
CA PHE A 134 -11.07 -21.55 7.86
C PHE A 134 -9.84 -22.22 8.50
N GLN A 135 -9.55 -21.89 9.76
CA GLN A 135 -8.44 -22.50 10.52
C GLN A 135 -8.61 -24.00 10.79
N LYS A 136 -9.83 -24.55 10.72
CA LYS A 136 -10.09 -25.99 10.89
C LYS A 136 -10.03 -26.77 9.57
N SER A 137 -10.05 -26.06 8.44
CA SER A 137 -10.08 -26.64 7.09
C SER A 137 -8.70 -26.70 6.41
N GLN A 138 -7.69 -26.04 6.99
CA GLN A 138 -6.27 -26.09 6.62
C GLN A 138 -5.54 -27.13 7.48
#